data_AF-A0A284S847-F1
#
_entry.id   AF-A0A284S847-F1
#
_cell.length_a   1.000
_cell.length_b   1.000
_cell.length_c   1.000
_cell.angle_alpha   90.00
_cell.angle_beta   90.00
_cell.angle_gamma   90.00
#
_symmetry.space_group_name_H-M   'P 1'
#
loop_
_entity.id
_entity.type
_entity.pdbx_description
1 polymer ?
#
loop_
_entity_poly.entity_id
_entity_poly.type
_entity_poly.pdbx_seq_one_letter_code
_entity_poly.pdbx_strand_id
1 'polypeptide(L)'
;MEIDQVEEEIVVPSQRAYTGRKPVIPASLANTPCATLGVRGLWDRLNTTLGTSYTLDAPNLSSLLEDCIANNNDFGIAYGRLRRAWYADDWSTIQNGLCKCEAEDQKKRREALDGNRIINPYIYPRRVWDLYSNRVVPGWAASRWPSPISHAWVDDKDRMDVWTSINGHEWPVPIPKGANLNLIRIEMLNLGLEYVWLDVLCLRQRGGPREDLRAEEWRLDVPTIGYVYRIPHVVHCYLSGLGLPLSANEGDLDNERCWFNRAWTLQEVGTERKICGDTPDGPLHAKRDKDGNYETEALKRFHEQLQSLNGITREYEEFIFRALGDMQHRMSTNPVDKVAGMAILLGPMTLPAYNESKSLEDAWSDLVNATDEYIRGALFFKYPEPGTAGTKWRPSWHQLMTKPLPADGRFMLLIYRDAKLANQCEAPCIENGFVKGLARGGVLNKDRRGKLLVEDAGGTIHAFNIIATHQYPIPKDTYTLLAGDVCHSHWVVGRRLSEGRFEKLSVFKLVNDYEGMKLYKLGVAEKRLNILV
;
A
#
# COMPACT_ATOMS: atom_id res chain seq x y z
N MET A 1 -5.08 -31.13 -11.05
CA MET A 1 -4.56 -31.63 -9.78
C MET A 1 -3.63 -32.74 -10.15
N GLU A 2 -2.35 -32.56 -9.88
CA GLU A 2 -1.46 -33.68 -9.60
C GLU A 2 -0.43 -33.08 -8.64
N ILE A 3 -0.59 -33.48 -7.40
CA ILE A 3 0.37 -33.29 -6.33
C ILE A 3 0.85 -34.72 -6.14
N ASP A 4 2.14 -35.00 -6.28
CA ASP A 4 2.69 -36.35 -6.03
C ASP A 4 2.67 -36.71 -4.52
N GLN A 5 2.05 -35.88 -3.67
CA GLN A 5 1.78 -36.14 -2.26
C GLN A 5 0.37 -36.68 -2.07
N VAL A 6 0.26 -37.64 -1.17
CA VAL A 6 -1.02 -38.18 -0.71
C VAL A 6 -1.82 -37.04 -0.07
N GLU A 7 -3.09 -36.86 -0.45
CA GLU A 7 -3.93 -35.76 0.05
C GLU A 7 -4.00 -35.69 1.59
N GLU A 8 -3.85 -36.83 2.28
CA GLU A 8 -3.83 -36.91 3.75
C GLU A 8 -2.58 -36.32 4.40
N GLU A 9 -1.45 -36.24 3.68
CA GLU A 9 -0.20 -35.63 4.17
C GLU A 9 -0.25 -34.09 4.12
N ILE A 10 -1.21 -33.51 3.40
CA ILE A 10 -1.39 -32.06 3.32
C ILE A 10 -2.08 -31.58 4.61
N VAL A 11 -1.30 -30.87 5.42
CA VAL A 11 -1.68 -30.41 6.76
C VAL A 11 -2.82 -29.38 6.70
N VAL A 12 -2.82 -28.49 5.72
CA VAL A 12 -3.85 -27.45 5.54
C VAL A 12 -5.06 -28.06 4.81
N PRO A 13 -6.23 -28.25 5.46
CA PRO A 13 -7.34 -28.97 4.85
C PRO A 13 -7.86 -28.32 3.56
N SER A 14 -7.88 -26.98 3.51
CA SER A 14 -8.33 -26.20 2.35
C SER A 14 -7.42 -26.33 1.13
N GLN A 15 -6.22 -26.91 1.26
CA GLN A 15 -5.27 -27.13 0.17
C GLN A 15 -5.38 -28.53 -0.46
N ARG A 16 -6.09 -29.48 0.17
CA ARG A 16 -6.11 -30.89 -0.22
C ARG A 16 -6.70 -31.12 -1.61
N ALA A 17 -7.93 -30.65 -1.81
CA ALA A 17 -8.64 -30.81 -3.06
C ALA A 17 -9.59 -29.62 -3.29
N TYR A 18 -9.79 -29.26 -4.56
CA TYR A 18 -10.80 -28.29 -4.93
C TYR A 18 -12.18 -28.96 -4.98
N THR A 19 -13.13 -28.49 -4.17
CA THR A 19 -14.47 -29.09 -4.07
C THR A 19 -15.57 -28.31 -4.80
N GLY A 20 -15.21 -27.20 -5.45
CA GLY A 20 -16.16 -26.37 -6.15
C GLY A 20 -16.58 -26.94 -7.52
N ARG A 21 -17.60 -26.33 -8.11
CA ARG A 21 -18.20 -26.76 -9.40
C ARG A 21 -17.82 -25.86 -10.57
N LYS A 22 -16.90 -24.91 -10.36
CA LYS A 22 -16.48 -23.99 -11.44
C LYS A 22 -15.60 -24.75 -12.43
N PRO A 23 -15.57 -24.34 -13.72
CA PRO A 23 -14.82 -25.03 -14.76
C PRO A 23 -13.30 -24.79 -14.63
N VAL A 24 -12.70 -25.26 -13.54
CA VAL A 24 -11.27 -25.09 -13.26
C VAL A 24 -10.48 -26.17 -13.98
N ILE A 25 -9.47 -25.81 -14.77
CA ILE A 25 -8.64 -26.80 -15.47
C ILE A 25 -7.50 -27.31 -14.58
N PRO A 26 -7.16 -28.61 -14.65
CA PRO A 26 -6.02 -29.13 -13.91
C PRO A 26 -4.70 -28.54 -14.45
N ALA A 27 -3.68 -28.43 -13.58
CA ALA A 27 -2.36 -27.90 -13.97
C ALA A 27 -1.71 -28.68 -15.12
N SER A 28 -1.87 -30.01 -15.16
CA SER A 28 -1.40 -30.85 -16.26
C SER A 28 -2.02 -30.46 -17.60
N LEU A 29 -3.34 -30.28 -17.65
CA LEU A 29 -4.02 -29.81 -18.86
C LEU A 29 -3.61 -28.38 -19.22
N ALA A 30 -3.50 -27.47 -18.24
CA ALA A 30 -3.05 -26.10 -18.49
C ALA A 30 -1.66 -26.06 -19.15
N ASN A 31 -0.76 -26.97 -18.74
CA ASN A 31 0.60 -27.08 -19.26
C ASN A 31 0.70 -27.70 -20.65
N THR A 32 -0.39 -28.27 -21.18
CA THR A 32 -0.38 -28.91 -22.50
C THR A 32 -0.19 -27.85 -23.59
N PRO A 33 0.87 -27.92 -24.43
CA PRO A 33 1.06 -26.96 -25.51
C PRO A 33 -0.08 -27.05 -26.54
N CYS A 34 -0.60 -25.90 -27.00
CA CYS A 34 -1.70 -25.87 -27.97
C CYS A 34 -1.38 -26.64 -29.25
N ALA A 35 -0.13 -26.57 -29.71
CA ALA A 35 0.35 -27.27 -30.89
C ALA A 35 0.18 -28.80 -30.82
N THR A 36 0.24 -29.39 -29.61
CA THR A 36 0.06 -30.83 -29.43
C THR A 36 -1.40 -31.27 -29.53
N LEU A 37 -2.34 -30.36 -29.24
CA LEU A 37 -3.77 -30.60 -29.32
C LEU A 37 -4.32 -30.35 -30.73
N GLY A 38 -3.72 -29.40 -31.47
CA GLY A 38 -4.26 -28.90 -32.72
C GLY A 38 -5.60 -28.18 -32.53
N VAL A 39 -6.14 -27.59 -33.61
CA VAL A 39 -7.40 -26.83 -33.57
C VAL A 39 -8.54 -27.66 -32.99
N ARG A 40 -8.70 -28.88 -33.50
CA ARG A 40 -9.77 -29.79 -33.06
C ARG A 40 -9.64 -30.17 -31.59
N GLY A 41 -8.44 -30.53 -31.13
CA GLY A 41 -8.22 -30.88 -29.73
C GLY A 41 -8.42 -29.71 -28.77
N LEU A 42 -8.03 -28.49 -29.17
CA LEU A 42 -8.31 -27.27 -28.40
C LEU A 42 -9.82 -27.04 -28.24
N TRP A 43 -10.53 -27.08 -29.36
CA TRP A 43 -11.99 -26.92 -29.40
C TRP A 43 -12.70 -27.96 -28.54
N ASP A 44 -12.35 -29.24 -28.70
CA ASP A 44 -12.92 -30.35 -27.92
C ASP A 44 -12.73 -30.13 -26.41
N ARG A 45 -11.52 -29.74 -25.99
CA ARG A 45 -11.20 -29.47 -24.59
C ARG A 45 -11.93 -28.25 -24.05
N LEU A 46 -12.07 -27.19 -24.84
CA LEU A 46 -12.82 -25.98 -24.45
C LEU A 46 -14.31 -26.30 -24.27
N ASN A 47 -14.94 -26.96 -25.24
CA ASN A 47 -16.33 -27.41 -25.14
C ASN A 47 -16.55 -28.30 -23.91
N THR A 48 -15.67 -29.30 -23.72
CA THR A 48 -15.76 -30.22 -22.58
C THR A 48 -15.64 -29.49 -21.24
N THR A 49 -14.66 -28.60 -21.12
CA THR A 49 -14.38 -27.88 -19.87
C THR A 49 -15.49 -26.89 -19.54
N LEU A 50 -16.06 -26.22 -20.55
CA LEU A 50 -17.05 -25.16 -20.41
C LEU A 50 -18.50 -25.69 -20.50
N GLY A 51 -18.68 -26.99 -20.74
CA GLY A 51 -19.99 -27.64 -20.83
C GLY A 51 -20.81 -27.16 -22.03
N THR A 52 -20.15 -26.86 -23.16
CA THR A 52 -20.79 -26.38 -24.40
C THR A 52 -20.67 -27.39 -25.53
N SER A 53 -21.43 -27.17 -26.60
CA SER A 53 -21.47 -28.03 -27.79
C SER A 53 -21.37 -27.23 -29.09
N TYR A 54 -20.59 -26.14 -29.10
CA TYR A 54 -20.38 -25.32 -30.30
C TYR A 54 -19.68 -26.12 -31.38
N THR A 55 -19.96 -25.88 -32.66
CA THR A 55 -19.27 -26.52 -33.78
C THR A 55 -18.13 -25.66 -34.33
N LEU A 56 -17.15 -26.28 -34.99
CA LEU A 56 -16.04 -25.56 -35.65
C LEU A 56 -16.51 -24.73 -36.86
N ASP A 57 -17.73 -24.96 -37.36
CA ASP A 57 -18.36 -24.18 -38.43
C ASP A 57 -18.77 -22.77 -37.98
N ALA A 58 -18.65 -22.48 -36.68
CA ALA A 58 -18.84 -21.13 -36.15
C ALA A 58 -17.82 -20.16 -36.80
N PRO A 59 -18.26 -19.03 -37.37
CA PRO A 59 -17.37 -18.07 -38.03
C PRO A 59 -16.22 -17.64 -37.12
N ASN A 60 -14.98 -17.64 -37.66
CA ASN A 60 -13.74 -17.19 -37.00
C ASN A 60 -13.25 -18.02 -35.79
N LEU A 61 -13.98 -19.03 -35.33
CA LEU A 61 -13.54 -19.89 -34.23
C LEU A 61 -12.25 -20.65 -34.57
N SER A 62 -12.15 -21.23 -35.77
CA SER A 62 -10.92 -21.91 -36.23
C SER A 62 -9.71 -20.98 -36.21
N SER A 63 -9.87 -19.77 -36.76
CA SER A 63 -8.81 -18.75 -36.81
C SER A 63 -8.30 -18.38 -35.41
N LEU A 64 -9.20 -18.20 -34.44
CA LEU A 64 -8.83 -17.88 -33.05
C LEU A 64 -8.00 -19.02 -32.39
N LEU A 65 -8.34 -20.27 -32.70
CA LEU A 65 -7.63 -21.43 -32.18
C LEU A 65 -6.28 -21.64 -32.89
N GLU A 66 -6.21 -21.37 -34.20
CA GLU A 66 -4.98 -21.35 -34.98
C GLU A 66 -4.01 -20.28 -34.44
N ASP A 67 -4.51 -19.09 -34.10
CA ASP A 67 -3.71 -18.03 -33.47
C ASP A 67 -3.10 -18.48 -32.13
N CYS A 68 -3.82 -19.29 -31.35
CA CYS A 68 -3.27 -19.82 -30.10
C CYS A 68 -2.08 -20.77 -30.35
N ILE A 69 -2.14 -21.55 -31.43
CA ILE A 69 -1.07 -22.46 -31.84
C ILE A 69 0.11 -21.66 -32.39
N ALA A 70 -0.15 -20.69 -33.28
CA ALA A 70 0.88 -19.86 -33.90
C ALA A 70 1.69 -19.04 -32.87
N ASN A 71 1.04 -18.59 -31.79
CA ASN A 71 1.68 -17.88 -30.70
C ASN A 71 2.39 -18.80 -29.68
N ASN A 72 2.45 -20.11 -29.94
CA ASN A 72 3.04 -21.11 -29.03
C ASN A 72 2.44 -21.08 -27.62
N ASN A 73 1.13 -20.80 -27.52
CA ASN A 73 0.44 -20.80 -26.23
C ASN A 73 0.31 -22.23 -25.71
N ASP A 74 0.25 -22.39 -24.39
CA ASP A 74 -0.31 -23.58 -23.77
C ASP A 74 -1.84 -23.47 -23.62
N PHE A 75 -2.48 -24.58 -23.29
CA PHE A 75 -3.93 -24.64 -23.13
C PHE A 75 -4.40 -23.73 -21.99
N GLY A 76 -3.59 -23.52 -20.95
CA GLY A 76 -3.89 -22.58 -19.87
C GLY A 76 -4.08 -21.15 -20.40
N ILE A 77 -3.14 -20.66 -21.21
CA ILE A 77 -3.23 -19.33 -21.81
C ILE A 77 -4.43 -19.24 -22.76
N ALA A 78 -4.64 -20.25 -23.61
CA ALA A 78 -5.78 -20.29 -24.51
C ALA A 78 -7.11 -20.29 -23.71
N TYR A 79 -7.21 -21.12 -22.68
CA TYR A 79 -8.37 -21.20 -21.80
C TYR A 79 -8.64 -19.88 -21.06
N GLY A 80 -7.61 -19.28 -20.46
CA GLY A 80 -7.75 -18.00 -19.75
C GLY A 80 -8.19 -16.85 -20.65
N ARG A 81 -7.69 -16.80 -21.89
CA ARG A 81 -8.07 -15.78 -22.87
C ARG A 81 -9.48 -16.00 -23.43
N LEU A 82 -9.82 -17.24 -23.79
CA LEU A 82 -11.04 -17.55 -24.51
C LEU A 82 -12.24 -17.80 -23.59
N ARG A 83 -12.05 -18.31 -22.36
CA ARG A 83 -13.14 -18.68 -21.42
C ARG A 83 -14.22 -17.61 -21.32
N ARG A 84 -13.81 -16.34 -21.19
CA ARG A 84 -14.76 -15.23 -21.02
C ARG A 84 -15.58 -15.00 -22.29
N ALA A 85 -14.91 -14.98 -23.43
CA ALA A 85 -15.53 -14.72 -24.72
C ALA A 85 -16.23 -15.97 -25.28
N TRP A 86 -16.06 -17.12 -24.62
CA TRP A 86 -16.56 -18.40 -25.10
C TRP A 86 -18.08 -18.47 -25.23
N TYR A 87 -18.78 -17.70 -24.39
CA TYR A 87 -20.24 -17.60 -24.43
C TYR A 87 -20.75 -16.40 -25.23
N ALA A 88 -19.88 -15.73 -26.01
CA ALA A 88 -20.28 -14.60 -26.84
C ALA A 88 -21.09 -15.08 -28.05
N ASP A 89 -22.10 -14.31 -28.43
CA ASP A 89 -22.95 -14.60 -29.60
C ASP A 89 -22.20 -14.40 -30.93
N ASP A 90 -21.12 -13.61 -30.95
CA ASP A 90 -20.35 -13.30 -32.16
C ASP A 90 -18.82 -13.37 -31.94
N TRP A 91 -18.24 -14.47 -32.41
CA TRP A 91 -16.80 -14.76 -32.34
C TRP A 91 -15.94 -13.85 -33.22
N SER A 92 -16.52 -13.23 -34.25
CA SER A 92 -15.79 -12.32 -35.15
C SER A 92 -15.29 -11.06 -34.44
N THR A 93 -15.94 -10.68 -33.33
CA THR A 93 -15.60 -9.47 -32.58
C THR A 93 -14.58 -9.69 -31.47
N ILE A 94 -14.32 -10.95 -31.09
CA ILE A 94 -13.49 -11.29 -29.93
C ILE A 94 -12.06 -10.80 -30.12
N GLN A 95 -11.42 -11.12 -31.25
CA GLN A 95 -10.04 -10.73 -31.52
C GLN A 95 -9.89 -9.20 -31.51
N ASN A 96 -10.76 -8.50 -32.23
CA ASN A 96 -10.78 -7.04 -32.26
C ASN A 96 -11.01 -6.43 -30.88
N GLY A 97 -11.89 -7.03 -30.08
CA GLY A 97 -12.14 -6.64 -28.69
C GLY A 97 -10.91 -6.79 -27.81
N LEU A 98 -10.20 -7.92 -27.89
CA LEU A 98 -8.96 -8.17 -27.13
C LEU A 98 -7.86 -7.19 -27.53
N CYS A 99 -7.64 -6.99 -28.84
CA CYS A 99 -6.67 -6.01 -29.34
C CYS A 99 -6.99 -4.59 -28.87
N LYS A 100 -8.27 -4.22 -28.84
CA LYS A 100 -8.71 -2.92 -28.32
C LYS A 100 -8.44 -2.79 -26.82
N CYS A 101 -8.77 -3.80 -26.02
CA CYS A 101 -8.50 -3.80 -24.58
C CYS A 101 -7.00 -3.67 -24.27
N GLU A 102 -6.16 -4.38 -25.02
CA GLU A 102 -4.70 -4.27 -24.91
C GLU A 102 -4.21 -2.85 -25.26
N ALA A 103 -4.65 -2.30 -26.40
CA ALA A 103 -4.26 -0.96 -26.84
C ALA A 103 -4.69 0.11 -25.83
N GLU A 104 -5.89 -0.01 -25.24
CA GLU A 104 -6.39 0.88 -24.19
C GLU A 104 -5.58 0.77 -22.89
N ASP A 105 -5.20 -0.43 -22.46
CA ASP A 105 -4.34 -0.63 -21.28
C ASP A 105 -2.95 -0.02 -21.49
N GLN A 106 -2.33 -0.29 -22.64
CA GLN A 106 -1.04 0.29 -22.99
C GLN A 106 -1.11 1.83 -23.03
N LYS A 107 -2.21 2.38 -23.58
CA LYS A 107 -2.45 3.84 -23.58
C LYS A 107 -2.57 4.39 -22.17
N LYS A 108 -3.41 3.78 -21.31
CA LYS A 108 -3.59 4.20 -19.91
C LYS A 108 -2.28 4.19 -19.13
N ARG A 109 -1.43 3.17 -19.31
CA ARG A 109 -0.13 3.08 -18.64
C ARG A 109 0.84 4.16 -19.09
N ARG A 110 0.85 4.51 -20.38
CA ARG A 110 1.65 5.63 -20.90
C ARG A 110 1.16 6.97 -20.36
N GLU A 111 -0.16 7.19 -20.39
CA GLU A 111 -0.78 8.44 -19.94
C GLU A 111 -0.74 8.61 -18.41
N ALA A 112 -0.59 7.53 -17.66
CA ALA A 112 -0.48 7.61 -16.21
C ALA A 112 0.85 8.22 -15.73
N LEU A 113 1.88 8.26 -16.58
CA LEU A 113 3.20 8.76 -16.22
C LEU A 113 3.45 10.14 -16.85
N ASP A 114 3.75 11.12 -16.02
CA ASP A 114 4.27 12.44 -16.41
C ASP A 114 5.65 12.61 -15.78
N GLY A 115 6.70 12.29 -16.56
CA GLY A 115 8.08 12.21 -16.08
C GLY A 115 8.22 11.21 -14.92
N ASN A 116 8.57 11.70 -13.74
CA ASN A 116 8.75 10.90 -12.52
C ASN A 116 7.49 10.89 -11.61
N ARG A 117 6.33 11.28 -12.14
CA ARG A 117 5.07 11.31 -11.39
C ARG A 117 4.02 10.44 -12.06
N ILE A 118 3.29 9.70 -11.26
CA ILE A 118 2.11 8.93 -11.66
C ILE A 118 0.89 9.81 -11.41
N ILE A 119 0.33 10.38 -12.47
CA ILE A 119 -0.80 11.33 -12.40
C ILE A 119 -2.15 10.62 -12.30
N ASN A 120 -2.23 9.36 -12.72
CA ASN A 120 -3.38 8.50 -12.49
C ASN A 120 -2.92 7.21 -11.81
N PRO A 121 -3.02 7.11 -10.48
CA PRO A 121 -2.59 5.92 -9.77
C PRO A 121 -3.65 4.80 -9.79
N TYR A 122 -4.89 5.09 -10.23
CA TYR A 122 -5.97 4.12 -10.35
C TYR A 122 -5.84 3.32 -11.65
N ILE A 123 -4.84 2.45 -11.69
CA ILE A 123 -4.57 1.55 -12.82
C ILE A 123 -4.78 0.12 -12.38
N TYR A 124 -5.46 -0.64 -13.22
CA TYR A 124 -5.62 -2.07 -13.00
C TYR A 124 -4.25 -2.78 -13.06
N PRO A 125 -3.97 -3.79 -12.21
CA PRO A 125 -2.70 -4.51 -12.22
C PRO A 125 -2.27 -4.97 -13.61
N ARG A 126 -0.98 -4.85 -13.96
CA ARG A 126 -0.49 -5.27 -15.29
C ARG A 126 -0.78 -6.73 -15.58
N ARG A 127 -0.67 -7.57 -14.55
CA ARG A 127 -0.89 -8.99 -14.63
C ARG A 127 -1.71 -9.46 -13.43
N VAL A 128 -2.46 -10.52 -13.63
CA VAL A 128 -3.23 -11.20 -12.57
C VAL A 128 -3.11 -12.69 -12.74
N TRP A 129 -3.09 -13.43 -11.64
CA TRP A 129 -3.14 -14.88 -11.68
C TRP A 129 -4.59 -15.36 -11.79
N ASP A 130 -4.95 -15.88 -12.96
CA ASP A 130 -6.22 -16.56 -13.19
C ASP A 130 -6.13 -17.99 -12.65
N LEU A 131 -6.77 -18.22 -11.51
CA LEU A 131 -6.79 -19.50 -10.83
C LEU A 131 -7.53 -20.57 -11.63
N TYR A 132 -8.44 -20.21 -12.53
CA TYR A 132 -9.17 -21.22 -13.30
C TYR A 132 -8.28 -21.79 -14.41
N SER A 133 -7.48 -20.95 -15.07
CA SER A 133 -6.51 -21.38 -16.10
C SER A 133 -5.14 -21.79 -15.56
N ASN A 134 -4.84 -21.47 -14.30
CA ASN A 134 -3.50 -21.59 -13.72
C ASN A 134 -2.44 -20.77 -14.45
N ARG A 135 -2.81 -19.59 -14.96
CA ARG A 135 -1.90 -18.70 -15.67
C ARG A 135 -1.98 -17.28 -15.19
N VAL A 136 -0.84 -16.63 -15.17
CA VAL A 136 -0.75 -15.18 -15.09
C VAL A 136 -1.14 -14.63 -16.46
N VAL A 137 -2.22 -13.88 -16.48
CA VAL A 137 -2.77 -13.26 -17.70
C VAL A 137 -2.63 -11.74 -17.60
N PRO A 138 -2.63 -11.01 -18.73
CA PRO A 138 -2.68 -9.56 -18.72
C PRO A 138 -3.93 -9.07 -17.97
N GLY A 139 -3.77 -8.01 -17.18
CA GLY A 139 -4.87 -7.51 -16.35
C GLY A 139 -6.09 -7.03 -17.14
N TRP A 140 -5.88 -6.49 -18.34
CA TRP A 140 -6.96 -6.08 -19.24
C TRP A 140 -7.84 -7.25 -19.74
N ALA A 141 -7.35 -8.49 -19.64
CA ALA A 141 -8.11 -9.70 -19.98
C ALA A 141 -9.01 -10.17 -18.82
N ALA A 142 -8.76 -9.72 -17.59
CA ALA A 142 -9.54 -10.10 -16.42
C ALA A 142 -10.88 -9.36 -16.34
N SER A 143 -11.90 -10.02 -15.78
CA SER A 143 -13.28 -9.51 -15.74
C SER A 143 -13.63 -8.74 -14.46
N ARG A 144 -12.78 -8.82 -13.45
CA ARG A 144 -13.00 -8.27 -12.10
C ARG A 144 -11.67 -7.93 -11.45
N TRP A 145 -11.68 -7.04 -10.47
CA TRP A 145 -10.47 -6.74 -9.70
C TRP A 145 -9.93 -7.99 -8.98
N PRO A 146 -8.62 -8.27 -9.00
CA PRO A 146 -8.08 -9.47 -8.40
C PRO A 146 -8.12 -9.40 -6.87
N SER A 147 -8.29 -10.54 -6.21
CA SER A 147 -8.14 -10.62 -4.75
C SER A 147 -6.65 -10.64 -4.38
N PRO A 148 -6.18 -9.78 -3.48
CA PRO A 148 -4.78 -9.69 -3.13
C PRO A 148 -4.38 -10.82 -2.18
N ILE A 149 -3.17 -11.33 -2.38
CA ILE A 149 -2.48 -12.21 -1.43
C ILE A 149 -1.34 -11.40 -0.81
N SER A 150 -1.30 -11.36 0.52
CA SER A 150 -0.19 -10.81 1.29
C SER A 150 0.52 -11.97 2.01
N HIS A 151 1.84 -11.91 2.13
CA HIS A 151 2.59 -12.99 2.77
C HIS A 151 3.86 -12.52 3.48
N ALA A 152 4.29 -13.28 4.48
CA ALA A 152 5.62 -13.12 5.07
C ALA A 152 6.70 -13.66 4.11
N TRP A 153 7.93 -13.18 4.30
CA TRP A 153 9.10 -13.84 3.74
C TRP A 153 9.65 -14.83 4.74
N VAL A 154 10.19 -15.94 4.25
CA VAL A 154 11.06 -16.83 5.04
C VAL A 154 12.51 -16.49 4.76
N ASP A 155 13.41 -17.03 5.57
CA ASP A 155 14.86 -16.88 5.40
C ASP A 155 15.33 -17.29 4.00
N ASP A 156 16.35 -16.61 3.47
CA ASP A 156 16.93 -16.86 2.14
C ASP A 156 17.32 -18.33 1.95
N LYS A 157 17.89 -18.95 2.99
CA LYS A 157 18.25 -20.38 3.02
C LYS A 157 17.04 -21.31 2.93
N ASP A 158 15.86 -20.83 3.32
CA ASP A 158 14.59 -21.57 3.35
C ASP A 158 13.67 -21.17 2.18
N ARG A 159 14.19 -20.37 1.25
CA ARG A 159 13.54 -20.04 -0.03
C ARG A 159 14.11 -20.88 -1.16
N MET A 160 13.32 -21.03 -2.21
CA MET A 160 13.72 -21.61 -3.47
C MET A 160 13.10 -20.83 -4.63
N ASP A 161 13.84 -20.74 -5.73
CA ASP A 161 13.42 -20.09 -6.96
C ASP A 161 12.85 -21.12 -7.92
N VAL A 162 11.54 -21.01 -8.22
CA VAL A 162 10.82 -21.98 -9.06
C VAL A 162 10.56 -21.39 -10.43
N TRP A 163 11.07 -22.04 -11.47
CA TRP A 163 10.65 -21.78 -12.85
C TRP A 163 9.33 -22.48 -13.13
N THR A 164 8.33 -21.74 -13.58
CA THR A 164 6.97 -22.27 -13.72
C THR A 164 6.27 -21.74 -14.98
N SER A 165 5.42 -22.57 -15.57
CA SER A 165 4.53 -22.17 -16.66
C SER A 165 3.46 -21.18 -16.21
N ILE A 166 3.21 -21.05 -14.90
CA ILE A 166 2.18 -20.15 -14.37
C ILE A 166 2.44 -18.70 -14.81
N ASN A 167 3.68 -18.21 -14.70
CA ASN A 167 4.08 -16.88 -15.21
C ASN A 167 4.76 -16.95 -16.59
N GLY A 168 4.54 -18.03 -17.35
CA GLY A 168 5.13 -18.21 -18.67
C GLY A 168 6.66 -18.39 -18.66
N HIS A 169 7.26 -18.78 -17.53
CA HIS A 169 8.71 -18.83 -17.35
C HIS A 169 9.41 -17.48 -17.62
N GLU A 170 8.72 -16.36 -17.36
CA GLU A 170 9.29 -15.02 -17.58
C GLU A 170 10.29 -14.63 -16.48
N TRP A 171 10.21 -15.22 -15.29
CA TRP A 171 11.17 -15.05 -14.18
C TRP A 171 11.04 -16.19 -13.17
N PRO A 172 12.09 -16.47 -12.38
CA PRO A 172 11.99 -17.39 -11.26
C PRO A 172 11.05 -16.84 -10.17
N VAL A 173 10.22 -17.71 -9.60
CA VAL A 173 9.25 -17.35 -8.56
C VAL A 173 9.81 -17.75 -7.19
N PRO A 174 10.20 -16.80 -6.32
CA PRO A 174 10.72 -17.12 -5.01
C PRO A 174 9.59 -17.56 -4.06
N ILE A 175 9.65 -18.81 -3.58
CA ILE A 175 8.69 -19.35 -2.60
C ILE A 175 9.42 -20.11 -1.47
N PRO A 176 8.79 -20.30 -0.29
CA PRO A 176 9.37 -21.14 0.75
C PRO A 176 9.62 -22.58 0.27
N LYS A 177 10.68 -23.21 0.78
CA LYS A 177 10.90 -24.65 0.61
C LYS A 177 9.72 -25.42 1.21
N GLY A 178 9.23 -26.40 0.47
CA GLY A 178 8.03 -27.16 0.84
C GLY A 178 6.70 -26.48 0.48
N ALA A 179 6.70 -25.21 0.08
CA ALA A 179 5.50 -24.58 -0.48
C ALA A 179 5.27 -25.05 -1.92
N ASN A 180 4.00 -25.06 -2.34
CA ASN A 180 3.60 -25.46 -3.69
C ASN A 180 2.53 -24.50 -4.22
N LEU A 181 2.79 -23.87 -5.37
CA LEU A 181 1.86 -22.93 -6.02
C LEU A 181 0.51 -23.57 -6.35
N ASN A 182 0.46 -24.87 -6.65
CA ASN A 182 -0.81 -25.56 -6.87
C ASN A 182 -1.64 -25.72 -5.58
N LEU A 183 -1.00 -25.92 -4.42
CA LEU A 183 -1.70 -25.97 -3.13
C LEU A 183 -2.27 -24.59 -2.78
N ILE A 184 -1.48 -23.53 -2.94
CA ILE A 184 -1.94 -22.15 -2.78
C ILE A 184 -3.14 -21.88 -3.69
N ARG A 185 -3.06 -22.29 -4.96
CA ARG A 185 -4.17 -22.18 -5.92
C ARG A 185 -5.42 -22.91 -5.43
N ILE A 186 -5.31 -24.14 -4.96
CA ILE A 186 -6.46 -24.93 -4.46
C ILE A 186 -7.11 -24.22 -3.27
N GLU A 187 -6.30 -23.73 -2.33
CA GLU A 187 -6.82 -22.96 -1.19
C GLU A 187 -7.59 -21.73 -1.67
N MET A 188 -7.01 -20.92 -2.56
CA MET A 188 -7.67 -19.72 -3.09
C MET A 188 -8.96 -20.06 -3.88
N LEU A 189 -8.98 -21.16 -4.62
CA LEU A 189 -10.18 -21.64 -5.31
C LEU A 189 -11.28 -22.07 -4.34
N ASN A 190 -10.93 -22.74 -3.25
CA ASN A 190 -11.87 -23.13 -2.18
C ASN A 190 -12.41 -21.92 -1.41
N LEU A 191 -11.71 -20.78 -1.47
CA LEU A 191 -12.21 -19.48 -1.03
C LEU A 191 -13.15 -18.79 -2.04
N GLY A 192 -13.41 -19.43 -3.19
CA GLY A 192 -14.30 -18.91 -4.23
C GLY A 192 -13.65 -17.89 -5.16
N LEU A 193 -12.32 -17.77 -5.14
CA LEU A 193 -11.60 -16.79 -5.93
C LEU A 193 -11.38 -17.28 -7.37
N GLU A 194 -11.36 -16.34 -8.31
CA GLU A 194 -11.07 -16.60 -9.73
C GLU A 194 -9.78 -15.92 -10.15
N TYR A 195 -9.63 -14.63 -9.86
CA TYR A 195 -8.41 -13.86 -10.13
C TYR A 195 -7.80 -13.42 -8.81
N VAL A 196 -6.50 -13.68 -8.66
CA VAL A 196 -5.72 -13.21 -7.51
C VAL A 196 -4.51 -12.42 -7.97
N TRP A 197 -4.03 -11.53 -7.11
CA TRP A 197 -2.77 -10.84 -7.31
C TRP A 197 -1.80 -11.32 -6.25
N LEU A 198 -0.69 -11.89 -6.72
CA LEU A 198 0.42 -12.36 -5.91
C LEU A 198 1.68 -11.74 -6.50
N ASP A 199 2.38 -10.91 -5.74
CA ASP A 199 3.54 -10.13 -6.17
C ASP A 199 4.61 -10.99 -6.87
N VAL A 200 4.98 -12.15 -6.32
CA VAL A 200 6.00 -13.03 -6.89
C VAL A 200 5.62 -13.61 -8.26
N LEU A 201 4.32 -13.64 -8.60
CA LEU A 201 3.80 -14.11 -9.89
C LEU A 201 3.38 -12.98 -10.83
N CYS A 202 2.86 -11.88 -10.31
CA CYS A 202 2.21 -10.83 -11.10
C CYS A 202 3.14 -9.64 -11.37
N LEU A 203 4.16 -9.45 -10.53
CA LEU A 203 5.20 -8.44 -10.69
C LEU A 203 6.49 -9.11 -11.17
N ARG A 204 7.12 -8.52 -12.21
CA ARG A 204 8.37 -9.04 -12.77
C ARG A 204 9.46 -9.11 -11.69
N GLN A 205 9.99 -10.30 -11.43
CA GLN A 205 11.08 -10.53 -10.47
C GLN A 205 12.44 -10.53 -11.17
N ARG A 206 13.51 -10.51 -10.38
CA ARG A 206 14.89 -10.53 -10.88
C ARG A 206 15.25 -11.88 -11.50
N GLY A 207 16.06 -11.87 -12.56
CA GLY A 207 16.76 -13.06 -13.06
C GLY A 207 16.02 -13.80 -14.18
N GLY A 208 15.00 -13.16 -14.76
CA GLY A 208 14.23 -13.67 -15.88
C GLY A 208 14.69 -13.18 -17.25
N PRO A 209 14.18 -13.78 -18.35
CA PRO A 209 14.18 -13.12 -19.64
C PRO A 209 13.59 -11.71 -19.56
N ARG A 210 14.14 -10.79 -20.35
CA ARG A 210 13.71 -9.38 -20.39
C ARG A 210 13.83 -8.63 -19.06
N GLU A 211 14.87 -8.92 -18.28
CA GLU A 211 15.24 -8.15 -17.09
C GLU A 211 15.37 -6.64 -17.39
N ASP A 212 15.70 -6.26 -18.64
CA ASP A 212 15.71 -4.87 -19.11
C ASP A 212 14.39 -4.13 -18.89
N LEU A 213 13.27 -4.85 -18.88
CA LEU A 213 11.94 -4.27 -18.67
C LEU A 213 11.59 -4.07 -17.19
N ARG A 214 12.29 -4.71 -16.25
CA ARG A 214 11.90 -4.71 -14.83
C ARG A 214 11.86 -3.30 -14.27
N ALA A 215 12.90 -2.51 -14.49
CA ALA A 215 12.98 -1.14 -13.99
C ALA A 215 11.85 -0.26 -14.56
N GLU A 216 11.53 -0.40 -15.85
CA GLU A 216 10.46 0.39 -16.49
C GLU A 216 9.07 -0.04 -16.01
N GLU A 217 8.83 -1.36 -15.87
CA GLU A 217 7.58 -1.87 -15.30
C GLU A 217 7.43 -1.41 -13.84
N TRP A 218 8.48 -1.55 -13.02
CA TRP A 218 8.46 -1.18 -11.61
C TRP A 218 8.26 0.31 -11.37
N ARG A 219 8.71 1.16 -12.30
CA ARG A 219 8.50 2.62 -12.22
C ARG A 219 7.03 2.98 -11.98
N LEU A 220 6.12 2.23 -12.60
CA LEU A 220 4.67 2.39 -12.48
C LEU A 220 4.04 1.36 -11.54
N ASP A 221 4.39 0.09 -11.71
CA ASP A 221 3.64 -1.00 -11.10
C ASP A 221 3.89 -1.07 -9.59
N VAL A 222 5.12 -0.84 -9.10
CA VAL A 222 5.46 -0.88 -7.66
C VAL A 222 4.70 0.18 -6.85
N PRO A 223 4.64 1.47 -7.24
CA PRO A 223 3.84 2.45 -6.52
C PRO A 223 2.34 2.14 -6.52
N THR A 224 1.82 1.56 -7.61
CA THR A 224 0.38 1.29 -7.76
C THR A 224 -0.09 0.03 -7.04
N ILE A 225 0.80 -0.83 -6.52
CA ILE A 225 0.38 -2.08 -5.84
C ILE A 225 -0.52 -1.82 -4.64
N GLY A 226 -0.35 -0.70 -3.94
CA GLY A 226 -1.18 -0.37 -2.77
C GLY A 226 -2.67 -0.32 -3.10
N TYR A 227 -3.04 0.05 -4.34
CA TYR A 227 -4.44 0.02 -4.77
C TYR A 227 -5.00 -1.40 -4.90
N VAL A 228 -4.15 -2.40 -5.14
CA VAL A 228 -4.54 -3.81 -5.17
C VAL A 228 -5.00 -4.30 -3.80
N TYR A 229 -4.40 -3.77 -2.73
CA TYR A 229 -4.77 -4.08 -1.34
C TYR A 229 -5.86 -3.16 -0.77
N ARG A 230 -6.05 -1.97 -1.38
CA ARG A 230 -7.04 -0.98 -0.94
C ARG A 230 -8.44 -1.18 -1.54
N ILE A 231 -8.54 -1.57 -2.82
CA ILE A 231 -9.82 -1.66 -3.53
C ILE A 231 -10.64 -2.90 -3.09
N PRO A 232 -10.06 -4.10 -3.00
CA PRO A 232 -10.79 -5.29 -2.57
C PRO A 232 -11.12 -5.23 -1.08
N HIS A 233 -12.29 -5.78 -0.73
CA HIS A 233 -12.71 -5.83 0.67
C HIS A 233 -11.83 -6.76 1.52
N VAL A 234 -11.35 -7.87 0.94
CA VAL A 234 -10.67 -8.96 1.68
C VAL A 234 -9.25 -9.19 1.15
N VAL A 235 -8.26 -9.12 2.03
CA VAL A 235 -6.88 -9.56 1.77
C VAL A 235 -6.63 -10.98 2.31
N HIS A 236 -5.94 -11.82 1.54
CA HIS A 236 -5.62 -13.19 1.91
C HIS A 236 -4.19 -13.28 2.44
N CYS A 237 -4.02 -13.52 3.73
CA CYS A 237 -2.74 -13.33 4.43
C CYS A 237 -2.10 -14.66 4.84
N TYR A 238 -0.92 -14.97 4.29
CA TYR A 238 -0.04 -16.03 4.78
C TYR A 238 0.98 -15.45 5.78
N LEU A 239 0.66 -15.46 7.07
CA LEU A 239 1.45 -14.80 8.10
C LEU A 239 2.79 -15.50 8.41
N SER A 240 2.87 -16.82 8.22
CA SER A 240 4.08 -17.63 8.47
C SER A 240 4.97 -17.85 7.24
N GLY A 241 4.52 -17.40 6.07
CA GLY A 241 5.21 -17.60 4.79
C GLY A 241 4.27 -18.14 3.73
N LEU A 242 4.47 -17.70 2.48
CA LEU A 242 3.59 -18.03 1.36
C LEU A 242 3.38 -19.54 1.20
N GLY A 243 2.13 -19.99 1.32
CA GLY A 243 1.74 -21.40 1.15
C GLY A 243 2.09 -22.31 2.32
N LEU A 244 2.71 -21.80 3.39
CA LEU A 244 3.01 -22.57 4.59
C LEU A 244 1.80 -22.62 5.55
N PRO A 245 1.68 -23.67 6.38
CA PRO A 245 0.76 -23.69 7.49
C PRO A 245 1.02 -22.50 8.44
N LEU A 246 -0.05 -21.96 8.99
CA LEU A 246 0.03 -20.91 9.99
C LEU A 246 0.60 -21.46 11.31
N SER A 247 1.57 -20.74 11.86
CA SER A 247 2.29 -21.05 13.09
C SER A 247 2.41 -19.82 13.98
N ALA A 248 2.59 -20.04 15.28
CA ALA A 248 2.87 -19.00 16.27
C ALA A 248 3.91 -19.51 17.28
N ASN A 249 5.15 -19.72 16.81
CA ASN A 249 6.22 -20.22 17.68
C ASN A 249 6.93 -19.06 18.39
N GLU A 250 7.68 -19.40 19.45
CA GLU A 250 8.52 -18.42 20.13
C GLU A 250 9.58 -17.83 19.18
N GLY A 251 9.72 -16.50 19.20
CA GLY A 251 10.68 -15.77 18.36
C GLY A 251 10.20 -15.47 16.93
N ASP A 252 9.17 -16.16 16.41
CA ASP A 252 8.65 -15.91 15.04
C ASP A 252 8.16 -14.47 14.88
N LEU A 253 7.50 -13.92 15.90
CA LEU A 253 6.96 -12.55 15.90
C LEU A 253 8.05 -11.47 16.01
N ASP A 254 9.25 -11.82 16.46
CA ASP A 254 10.38 -10.91 16.60
C ASP A 254 11.29 -10.93 15.37
N ASN A 255 11.07 -11.88 14.44
CA ASN A 255 11.80 -11.99 13.19
C ASN A 255 11.50 -10.78 12.27
N GLU A 256 12.53 -10.18 11.69
CA GLU A 256 12.39 -9.04 10.76
C GLU A 256 11.54 -9.36 9.52
N ARG A 257 11.48 -10.63 9.13
CA ARG A 257 10.69 -11.10 7.98
C ARG A 257 9.25 -11.50 8.34
N CYS A 258 8.93 -11.52 9.64
CA CYS A 258 7.57 -11.71 10.13
C CYS A 258 6.62 -10.75 9.45
N TRP A 259 5.42 -11.21 9.11
CA TRP A 259 4.42 -10.38 8.43
C TRP A 259 4.15 -9.07 9.18
N PHE A 260 4.12 -9.09 10.51
CA PHE A 260 3.86 -7.90 11.34
C PHE A 260 5.03 -6.91 11.40
N ASN A 261 6.22 -7.29 10.96
CA ASN A 261 7.41 -6.46 11.04
C ASN A 261 7.83 -5.89 9.68
N ARG A 262 7.29 -6.40 8.56
CA ARG A 262 7.68 -5.91 7.23
C ARG A 262 7.08 -4.53 6.93
N ALA A 263 7.83 -3.71 6.19
CA ALA A 263 7.39 -2.39 5.74
C ALA A 263 6.25 -2.47 4.73
N TRP A 264 6.38 -3.33 3.72
CA TRP A 264 5.37 -3.53 2.67
C TRP A 264 4.02 -3.98 3.24
N THR A 265 4.02 -4.88 4.23
CA THR A 265 2.77 -5.43 4.79
C THR A 265 1.94 -4.40 5.55
N LEU A 266 2.50 -3.24 5.90
CA LEU A 266 1.74 -2.14 6.53
C LEU A 266 0.66 -1.57 5.60
N GLN A 267 0.87 -1.61 4.28
CA GLN A 267 -0.15 -1.23 3.30
C GLN A 267 -0.99 -2.42 2.78
N GLU A 268 -0.65 -3.65 3.19
CA GLU A 268 -1.31 -4.87 2.72
C GLU A 268 -2.34 -5.41 3.72
N VAL A 269 -2.79 -4.59 4.67
CA VAL A 269 -3.70 -5.01 5.76
C VAL A 269 -5.15 -5.19 5.27
N GLY A 270 -5.57 -4.41 4.26
CA GLY A 270 -6.95 -4.40 3.77
C GLY A 270 -7.96 -3.78 4.76
N THR A 271 -9.23 -3.80 4.39
CA THR A 271 -10.35 -3.49 5.31
C THR A 271 -10.77 -4.75 6.07
N GLU A 272 -10.85 -5.87 5.36
CA GLU A 272 -11.04 -7.21 5.91
C GLU A 272 -9.88 -8.10 5.49
N ARG A 273 -9.68 -9.19 6.23
CA ARG A 273 -8.61 -10.15 5.97
C ARG A 273 -9.04 -11.57 6.27
N LYS A 274 -8.54 -12.50 5.47
CA LYS A 274 -8.64 -13.93 5.69
C LYS A 274 -7.24 -14.49 5.91
N ILE A 275 -7.03 -15.12 7.04
CA ILE A 275 -5.75 -15.77 7.34
C ILE A 275 -5.71 -17.12 6.62
N CYS A 276 -4.64 -17.35 5.87
CA CYS A 276 -4.41 -18.53 5.05
C CYS A 276 -3.45 -19.50 5.73
N GLY A 277 -3.39 -20.73 5.23
CA GLY A 277 -2.63 -21.82 5.85
C GLY A 277 -3.24 -22.28 7.18
N ASP A 278 -4.52 -22.00 7.41
CA ASP A 278 -5.22 -22.36 8.64
C ASP A 278 -5.34 -23.88 8.81
N THR A 279 -5.13 -24.35 10.04
CA THR A 279 -5.17 -25.77 10.40
C THR A 279 -6.06 -25.94 11.64
N PRO A 280 -6.77 -27.08 11.82
CA PRO A 280 -7.71 -27.26 12.93
C PRO A 280 -7.10 -27.06 14.32
N ASP A 281 -5.83 -27.44 14.49
CA ASP A 281 -5.05 -27.29 15.72
C ASP A 281 -4.12 -26.06 15.69
N GLY A 282 -4.32 -25.19 14.70
CA GLY A 282 -3.50 -24.00 14.48
C GLY A 282 -3.81 -22.86 15.45
N PRO A 283 -2.99 -21.78 15.41
CA PRO A 283 -3.06 -20.72 16.40
C PRO A 283 -4.37 -19.92 16.36
N LEU A 284 -5.14 -19.94 15.27
CA LEU A 284 -6.45 -19.28 15.22
C LEU A 284 -7.50 -19.96 16.10
N HIS A 285 -7.36 -21.25 16.35
CA HIS A 285 -8.31 -22.08 17.11
C HIS A 285 -7.84 -22.35 18.54
N ALA A 286 -6.72 -21.74 18.96
CA ALA A 286 -6.16 -21.91 20.29
C ALA A 286 -7.16 -21.50 21.37
N LYS A 287 -7.43 -22.41 22.30
CA LYS A 287 -8.37 -22.19 23.41
C LYS A 287 -7.72 -21.37 24.51
N ARG A 288 -8.54 -20.53 25.15
CA ARG A 288 -8.17 -19.86 26.40
C ARG A 288 -8.47 -20.76 27.58
N ASP A 289 -7.69 -20.64 28.64
CA ASP A 289 -7.98 -21.27 29.92
C ASP A 289 -9.20 -20.62 30.62
N LYS A 290 -9.50 -21.09 31.84
CA LYS A 290 -10.63 -20.59 32.65
C LYS A 290 -10.48 -19.12 33.06
N ASP A 291 -9.24 -18.64 33.12
CA ASP A 291 -8.90 -17.27 33.50
C ASP A 291 -8.78 -16.34 32.27
N GLY A 292 -8.93 -16.89 31.06
CA GLY A 292 -8.90 -16.17 29.79
C GLY A 292 -7.52 -16.05 29.16
N ASN A 293 -6.50 -16.77 29.65
CA ASN A 293 -5.13 -16.72 29.14
C ASN A 293 -4.90 -17.76 28.04
N TYR A 294 -3.94 -17.47 27.15
CA TYR A 294 -3.43 -18.43 26.19
C TYR A 294 -2.33 -19.30 26.81
N GLU A 295 -2.15 -20.51 26.27
CA GLU A 295 -1.15 -21.47 26.74
C GLU A 295 0.28 -20.93 26.70
N THR A 296 0.62 -20.17 25.67
CA THR A 296 1.97 -19.61 25.48
C THR A 296 1.92 -18.10 25.29
N GLU A 297 3.00 -17.41 25.69
CA GLU A 297 3.14 -15.97 25.44
C GLU A 297 3.19 -15.66 23.94
N ALA A 298 3.74 -16.57 23.12
CA ALA A 298 3.75 -16.44 21.66
C ALA A 298 2.33 -16.39 21.08
N LEU A 299 1.44 -17.29 21.52
CA LEU A 299 0.02 -17.29 21.11
C LEU A 299 -0.71 -16.02 21.56
N LYS A 300 -0.47 -15.59 22.80
CA LYS A 300 -1.04 -14.34 23.32
C LYS A 300 -0.63 -13.14 22.46
N ARG A 301 0.68 -12.97 22.23
CA ARG A 301 1.22 -11.90 21.39
C ARG A 301 0.70 -11.97 19.95
N PHE A 302 0.57 -13.18 19.38
CA PHE A 302 0.00 -13.38 18.05
C PHE A 302 -1.42 -12.83 17.96
N HIS A 303 -2.29 -13.16 18.93
CA HIS A 303 -3.66 -12.66 18.95
C HIS A 303 -3.75 -11.16 19.23
N GLU A 304 -2.87 -10.60 20.09
CA GLU A 304 -2.78 -9.16 20.32
C GLU A 304 -2.39 -8.40 19.05
N GLN A 305 -1.38 -8.88 18.31
CA GLN A 305 -0.99 -8.30 17.02
C GLN A 305 -2.07 -8.46 15.97
N LEU A 306 -2.76 -9.61 15.91
CA LEU A 306 -3.87 -9.80 14.97
C LEU A 306 -5.05 -8.86 15.27
N GLN A 307 -5.31 -8.57 16.54
CA GLN A 307 -6.32 -7.61 16.97
C GLN A 307 -5.91 -6.16 16.67
N SER A 308 -4.62 -5.83 16.82
CA SER A 308 -4.12 -4.47 16.53
C SER A 308 -4.25 -4.09 15.07
N LEU A 309 -4.42 -5.07 14.18
CA LEU A 309 -4.69 -4.83 12.76
C LEU A 309 -6.14 -4.38 12.46
N ASN A 310 -7.07 -4.42 13.43
CA ASN A 310 -8.45 -3.98 13.22
C ASN A 310 -8.51 -2.44 13.10
N GLY A 311 -9.18 -1.93 12.05
CA GLY A 311 -9.41 -0.49 11.87
C GLY A 311 -8.26 0.30 11.24
N ILE A 312 -7.11 -0.33 11.00
CA ILE A 312 -5.88 0.32 10.51
C ILE A 312 -6.08 1.21 9.27
N THR A 313 -6.66 0.67 8.19
CA THR A 313 -6.70 1.35 6.87
C THR A 313 -7.60 2.59 6.87
N ARG A 314 -8.75 2.54 7.55
CA ARG A 314 -9.65 3.70 7.68
C ARG A 314 -9.08 4.77 8.61
N GLU A 315 -8.27 4.37 9.58
CA GLU A 315 -7.66 5.30 10.54
C GLU A 315 -6.48 6.06 9.92
N TYR A 316 -5.63 5.41 9.12
CA TYR A 316 -4.43 6.07 8.58
C TYR A 316 -4.71 7.25 7.63
N GLU A 317 -5.84 7.24 6.91
CA GLU A 317 -6.25 8.39 6.08
C GLU A 317 -6.50 9.66 6.91
N GLU A 318 -6.86 9.50 8.19
CA GLU A 318 -7.08 10.61 9.13
C GLU A 318 -5.90 10.83 10.11
N PHE A 319 -4.93 9.90 10.14
CA PHE A 319 -3.94 9.76 11.20
C PHE A 319 -2.53 9.37 10.67
N ILE A 320 -1.87 10.32 10.00
CA ILE A 320 -0.54 10.13 9.41
C ILE A 320 0.53 9.72 10.43
N PHE A 321 0.54 10.31 11.62
CA PHE A 321 1.62 10.09 12.59
C PHE A 321 1.59 8.69 13.19
N ARG A 322 0.40 8.07 13.26
CA ARG A 322 0.21 6.68 13.63
C ARG A 322 0.78 5.75 12.56
N ALA A 323 0.44 5.99 11.29
CA ALA A 323 1.01 5.21 10.19
C ALA A 323 2.54 5.33 10.15
N LEU A 324 3.07 6.53 10.34
CA LEU A 324 4.52 6.77 10.44
C LEU A 324 5.12 6.08 11.67
N GLY A 325 4.45 6.10 12.81
CA GLY A 325 4.88 5.42 14.04
C GLY A 325 4.96 3.91 13.86
N ASP A 326 3.96 3.31 13.23
CA ASP A 326 3.97 1.90 12.87
C ASP A 326 5.14 1.59 11.91
N MET A 327 5.39 2.46 10.91
CA MET A 327 6.53 2.35 9.99
C MET A 327 7.91 2.50 10.67
N GLN A 328 8.02 3.24 11.79
CA GLN A 328 9.28 3.32 12.56
C GLN A 328 9.76 1.94 12.99
N HIS A 329 8.81 1.07 13.37
CA HIS A 329 9.07 -0.27 13.87
C HIS A 329 9.16 -1.34 12.78
N ARG A 330 8.82 -0.99 11.53
CA ARG A 330 8.91 -1.94 10.41
C ARG A 330 10.35 -2.12 9.91
N MET A 331 10.57 -3.19 9.16
CA MET A 331 11.84 -3.61 8.58
C MET A 331 11.68 -3.71 7.06
N SER A 332 12.74 -3.38 6.31
CA SER A 332 12.77 -3.51 4.85
C SER A 332 14.15 -3.92 4.36
N THR A 333 14.20 -4.68 3.27
CA THR A 333 15.46 -5.06 2.63
C THR A 333 16.10 -3.85 1.93
N ASN A 334 15.30 -3.09 1.17
CA ASN A 334 15.70 -1.79 0.64
C ASN A 334 15.13 -0.68 1.54
N PRO A 335 15.92 0.25 2.07
CA PRO A 335 15.40 1.36 2.87
C PRO A 335 14.32 2.19 2.16
N VAL A 336 14.42 2.37 0.82
CA VAL A 336 13.45 3.14 0.02
C VAL A 336 12.05 2.53 0.09
N ASP A 337 11.94 1.23 0.32
CA ASP A 337 10.67 0.52 0.47
C ASP A 337 9.84 1.05 1.64
N LYS A 338 10.45 1.57 2.71
CA LYS A 338 9.67 2.18 3.79
C LYS A 338 8.96 3.44 3.31
N VAL A 339 9.59 4.23 2.45
CA VAL A 339 8.95 5.41 1.87
C VAL A 339 7.87 4.99 0.88
N ALA A 340 8.16 4.02 0.01
CA ALA A 340 7.19 3.52 -0.95
C ALA A 340 5.98 2.86 -0.27
N GLY A 341 6.20 2.13 0.83
CA GLY A 341 5.16 1.50 1.65
C GLY A 341 4.22 2.49 2.34
N MET A 342 4.64 3.75 2.52
CA MET A 342 3.77 4.81 3.02
C MET A 342 2.84 5.36 1.93
N ALA A 343 3.14 5.15 0.65
CA ALA A 343 2.54 5.92 -0.42
C ALA A 343 1.01 5.81 -0.45
N ILE A 344 0.43 4.61 -0.37
CA ILE A 344 -1.02 4.46 -0.37
C ILE A 344 -1.68 4.89 0.95
N LEU A 345 -0.96 4.74 2.08
CA LEU A 345 -1.44 5.11 3.41
C LEU A 345 -1.65 6.62 3.54
N LEU A 346 -0.88 7.41 2.78
CA LEU A 346 -1.01 8.86 2.72
C LEU A 346 -2.07 9.34 1.72
N GLY A 347 -2.83 8.42 1.11
CA GLY A 347 -3.96 8.71 0.21
C GLY A 347 -3.70 9.73 -0.91
N PRO A 348 -2.54 9.73 -1.60
CA PRO A 348 -2.20 10.81 -2.50
C PRO A 348 -2.99 10.71 -3.81
N MET A 349 -3.37 11.86 -4.39
CA MET A 349 -4.01 11.91 -5.72
C MET A 349 -3.06 11.52 -6.85
N THR A 350 -1.76 11.56 -6.60
CA THR A 350 -0.69 11.17 -7.53
C THR A 350 0.41 10.42 -6.78
N LEU A 351 1.15 9.53 -7.44
CA LEU A 351 2.25 8.80 -6.79
C LEU A 351 3.60 9.22 -7.38
N PRO A 352 4.69 9.25 -6.60
CA PRO A 352 6.03 9.33 -7.18
C PRO A 352 6.37 8.01 -7.89
N ALA A 353 7.08 8.11 -9.01
CA ALA A 353 7.66 6.96 -9.69
C ALA A 353 8.69 6.27 -8.78
N TYR A 354 8.69 4.93 -8.79
CA TYR A 354 9.64 4.15 -7.98
C TYR A 354 11.03 4.14 -8.61
N ASN A 355 12.06 4.29 -7.77
CA ASN A 355 13.46 4.19 -8.16
C ASN A 355 14.28 3.62 -6.99
N GLU A 356 14.80 2.40 -7.16
CA GLU A 356 15.56 1.66 -6.14
C GLU A 356 16.83 2.37 -5.65
N SER A 357 17.41 3.22 -6.50
CA SER A 357 18.68 3.92 -6.25
C SER A 357 18.50 5.33 -5.71
N LYS A 358 17.25 5.79 -5.52
CA LYS A 358 16.96 7.13 -5.02
C LYS A 358 17.32 7.22 -3.53
N SER A 359 17.82 8.38 -3.10
CA SER A 359 18.06 8.60 -1.67
C SER A 359 16.74 8.60 -0.89
N LEU A 360 16.78 8.20 0.39
CA LEU A 360 15.59 8.21 1.26
C LEU A 360 14.94 9.59 1.34
N GLU A 361 15.75 10.64 1.47
CA GLU A 361 15.23 12.00 1.59
C GLU A 361 14.65 12.51 0.27
N ASP A 362 15.20 12.14 -0.88
CA ASP A 362 14.62 12.49 -2.18
C ASP A 362 13.31 11.74 -2.41
N ALA A 363 13.26 10.44 -2.10
CA ALA A 363 12.03 9.65 -2.20
C ALA A 363 10.92 10.21 -1.28
N TRP A 364 11.28 10.57 -0.03
CA TRP A 364 10.36 11.20 0.90
C TRP A 364 9.89 12.57 0.40
N SER A 365 10.81 13.36 -0.16
CA SER A 365 10.48 14.66 -0.75
C SER A 365 9.47 14.50 -1.89
N ASP A 366 9.70 13.55 -2.80
CA ASP A 366 8.77 13.29 -3.90
C ASP A 366 7.40 12.82 -3.41
N LEU A 367 7.35 11.96 -2.39
CA LEU A 367 6.08 11.52 -1.80
C LEU A 367 5.32 12.68 -1.15
N VAL A 368 5.98 13.52 -0.34
CA VAL A 368 5.34 14.70 0.27
C VAL A 368 4.91 15.71 -0.80
N ASN A 369 5.61 15.79 -1.92
CA ASN A 369 5.22 16.68 -3.02
C ASN A 369 4.00 16.16 -3.79
N ALA A 370 3.81 14.84 -3.81
CA ALA A 370 2.72 14.16 -4.50
C ALA A 370 1.47 13.95 -3.64
N THR A 371 1.61 14.01 -2.30
CA THR A 371 0.52 13.81 -1.34
C THR A 371 -0.40 15.01 -1.21
N ASP A 372 -1.54 14.72 -0.60
CA ASP A 372 -2.64 15.64 -0.40
C ASP A 372 -2.24 16.85 0.51
N GLU A 373 -2.93 17.95 0.31
CA GLU A 373 -2.74 19.20 1.06
C GLU A 373 -3.03 19.06 2.56
N TYR A 374 -3.95 18.17 2.98
CA TYR A 374 -4.22 17.85 4.38
C TYR A 374 -3.01 17.20 5.05
N ILE A 375 -2.37 16.25 4.37
CA ILE A 375 -1.18 15.55 4.86
C ILE A 375 -0.02 16.52 5.04
N ARG A 376 0.19 17.40 4.06
CA ARG A 376 1.21 18.46 4.17
C ARG A 376 0.90 19.41 5.31
N GLY A 377 -0.35 19.81 5.48
CA GLY A 377 -0.84 20.59 6.62
C GLY A 377 -0.49 19.93 7.96
N ALA A 378 -0.80 18.64 8.12
CA ALA A 378 -0.50 17.90 9.35
C ALA A 378 1.02 17.90 9.66
N LEU A 379 1.88 17.66 8.66
CA LEU A 379 3.33 17.72 8.81
C LEU A 379 3.81 19.12 9.26
N PHE A 380 3.25 20.19 8.67
CA PHE A 380 3.65 21.56 8.99
C PHE A 380 3.17 22.01 10.37
N PHE A 381 1.90 21.78 10.70
CA PHE A 381 1.26 22.35 11.88
C PHE A 381 1.40 21.50 13.15
N LYS A 382 1.78 20.22 13.03
CA LYS A 382 1.91 19.31 14.18
C LYS A 382 3.32 18.84 14.46
N TYR A 383 4.15 18.63 13.43
CA TYR A 383 5.52 18.18 13.68
C TYR A 383 6.32 19.33 14.33
N PRO A 384 6.99 19.12 15.47
CA PRO A 384 7.46 20.22 16.29
C PRO A 384 8.76 20.86 15.84
N GLU A 385 9.60 20.12 15.13
CA GLU A 385 10.92 20.61 14.73
C GLU A 385 10.90 21.12 13.28
N PRO A 386 11.79 22.05 12.92
CA PRO A 386 12.04 22.36 11.53
C PRO A 386 12.79 21.21 10.85
N GLY A 387 12.61 21.09 9.55
CA GLY A 387 13.30 20.07 8.77
C GLY A 387 14.82 20.22 8.76
N THR A 388 15.50 19.08 8.72
CA THR A 388 16.98 19.00 8.71
C THR A 388 17.58 18.73 7.34
N ALA A 389 16.77 18.38 6.33
CA ALA A 389 17.21 18.01 4.99
C ALA A 389 16.91 19.11 3.95
N GLY A 390 17.32 20.34 4.23
CA GLY A 390 17.18 21.49 3.31
C GLY A 390 15.83 22.22 3.39
N THR A 391 14.69 21.51 3.40
CA THR A 391 13.35 22.11 3.59
C THR A 391 13.04 22.29 5.08
N LYS A 392 12.63 23.49 5.53
CA LYS A 392 12.41 23.77 6.98
C LYS A 392 10.99 23.53 7.46
N TRP A 393 9.98 23.68 6.60
CA TRP A 393 8.58 23.61 6.99
C TRP A 393 8.10 22.19 7.35
N ARG A 394 8.69 21.15 6.75
CA ARG A 394 8.35 19.74 7.01
C ARG A 394 9.53 18.97 7.60
N PRO A 395 9.28 17.86 8.32
CA PRO A 395 10.35 16.98 8.79
C PRO A 395 11.07 16.26 7.64
N SER A 396 12.35 15.94 7.87
CA SER A 396 13.08 14.95 7.08
C SER A 396 12.57 13.54 7.35
N TRP A 397 12.86 12.60 6.45
CA TRP A 397 12.56 11.19 6.67
C TRP A 397 13.28 10.67 7.91
N HIS A 398 14.56 11.04 8.09
CA HIS A 398 15.33 10.68 9.27
C HIS A 398 14.66 11.16 10.58
N GLN A 399 14.15 12.39 10.62
CA GLN A 399 13.42 12.93 11.76
C GLN A 399 12.15 12.13 12.07
N LEU A 400 11.41 11.71 11.03
CA LEU A 400 10.22 10.89 11.20
C LEU A 400 10.53 9.47 11.66
N MET A 401 11.69 8.92 11.35
CA MET A 401 12.05 7.55 11.72
C MET A 401 12.72 7.43 13.09
N THR A 402 13.26 8.52 13.65
CA THR A 402 14.10 8.46 14.86
C THR A 402 13.56 9.23 16.05
N LYS A 403 12.59 10.13 15.83
CA LYS A 403 12.07 11.00 16.90
C LYS A 403 10.64 10.63 17.29
N PRO A 404 10.23 10.94 18.53
CA PRO A 404 8.83 10.81 18.93
C PRO A 404 7.92 11.60 17.99
N LEU A 405 6.86 10.95 17.53
CA LEU A 405 5.88 11.56 16.64
C LEU A 405 4.77 12.27 17.44
N PRO A 406 4.20 13.36 16.91
CA PRO A 406 3.06 14.03 17.52
C PRO A 406 1.85 13.11 17.66
N ALA A 407 0.99 13.43 18.63
CA ALA A 407 -0.34 12.85 18.69
C ALA A 407 -1.16 13.21 17.46
N ASP A 408 -1.95 12.23 17.02
CA ASP A 408 -2.71 12.30 15.79
C ASP A 408 -4.04 13.06 15.95
N GLY A 409 -4.69 13.43 14.84
CA GLY A 409 -5.94 14.22 14.88
C GLY A 409 -6.33 14.80 13.53
N ARG A 410 -7.62 15.06 13.31
CA ARG A 410 -8.05 15.76 12.09
C ARG A 410 -7.49 17.17 12.03
N PHE A 411 -7.08 17.57 10.84
CA PHE A 411 -6.50 18.87 10.55
C PHE A 411 -7.08 19.39 9.24
N MET A 412 -7.55 20.65 9.22
CA MET A 412 -8.36 21.15 8.09
C MET A 412 -7.67 22.22 7.24
N LEU A 413 -6.51 22.76 7.64
CA LEU A 413 -5.81 23.74 6.80
C LEU A 413 -4.95 23.09 5.74
N LEU A 414 -5.03 23.68 4.56
CA LEU A 414 -4.47 23.18 3.31
C LEU A 414 -3.12 23.82 3.05
N ILE A 415 -2.14 23.01 2.67
CA ILE A 415 -0.88 23.49 2.08
C ILE A 415 -0.91 23.15 0.60
N TYR A 416 -1.06 24.18 -0.23
CA TYR A 416 -1.08 24.02 -1.69
C TYR A 416 0.34 23.98 -2.24
N ARG A 417 0.48 23.31 -3.39
CA ARG A 417 1.71 23.35 -4.19
C ARG A 417 1.41 24.07 -5.49
N ASP A 418 2.15 25.13 -5.76
CA ASP A 418 2.33 25.56 -7.14
C ASP A 418 3.53 24.80 -7.72
N ALA A 419 3.34 24.11 -8.85
CA ALA A 419 4.39 23.36 -9.52
C ALA A 419 5.62 24.22 -9.91
N LYS A 420 5.47 25.55 -9.95
CA LYS A 420 6.51 26.52 -10.32
C LYS A 420 7.01 27.41 -9.17
N LEU A 421 6.28 27.52 -8.05
CA LEU A 421 6.42 28.67 -7.11
C LEU A 421 6.51 28.30 -5.60
N ALA A 422 6.98 27.09 -5.27
CA ALA A 422 7.16 26.58 -3.90
C ALA A 422 5.86 26.23 -3.14
N ASN A 423 5.98 25.69 -1.92
CA ASN A 423 4.83 25.33 -1.09
C ASN A 423 4.23 26.60 -0.47
N GLN A 424 2.92 26.73 -0.53
CA GLN A 424 2.21 27.92 -0.08
C GLN A 424 1.12 27.53 0.92
N CYS A 425 0.89 28.42 1.88
CA CYS A 425 -0.14 28.25 2.89
C CYS A 425 -0.86 29.58 3.13
N GLU A 426 -2.16 29.62 2.87
CA GLU A 426 -3.01 30.73 3.29
C GLU A 426 -3.55 30.42 4.69
N ALA A 427 -3.14 31.20 5.68
CA ALA A 427 -3.52 30.99 7.06
C ALA A 427 -3.70 32.34 7.78
N PRO A 428 -4.55 32.39 8.82
CA PRO A 428 -4.57 33.50 9.76
C PRO A 428 -3.18 33.68 10.39
N CYS A 429 -2.66 34.90 10.32
CA CYS A 429 -1.30 35.24 10.66
C CYS A 429 -1.26 36.39 11.67
N ILE A 430 -0.48 36.21 12.73
CA ILE A 430 -0.08 37.28 13.66
C ILE A 430 1.38 37.58 13.39
N GLU A 431 1.68 38.78 12.89
CA GLU A 431 3.06 39.14 12.54
C GLU A 431 3.97 39.29 13.77
N ASN A 432 3.43 39.81 14.87
CA ASN A 432 4.17 40.13 16.08
C ASN A 432 3.56 39.45 17.32
N GLY A 433 3.83 38.17 17.50
CA GLY A 433 3.45 37.41 18.70
C GLY A 433 4.66 37.16 19.61
N PHE A 434 4.66 37.73 20.81
CA PHE A 434 5.75 37.53 21.76
C PHE A 434 5.53 36.28 22.61
N VAL A 435 6.43 35.30 22.46
CA VAL A 435 6.33 34.00 23.12
C VAL A 435 7.31 33.92 24.28
N LYS A 436 6.87 33.46 25.45
CA LYS A 436 7.73 33.22 26.62
C LYS A 436 7.33 31.97 27.41
N GLY A 437 8.27 31.42 28.17
CA GLY A 437 8.05 30.25 29.03
C GLY A 437 8.30 28.89 28.37
N LEU A 438 8.64 28.86 27.08
CA LEU A 438 8.93 27.64 26.32
C LEU A 438 10.42 27.48 25.91
N ALA A 439 11.31 28.30 26.48
CA ALA A 439 12.71 28.39 26.07
C ALA A 439 13.59 27.22 26.54
N ARG A 440 13.25 26.59 27.67
CA ARG A 440 13.99 25.42 28.18
C ARG A 440 13.30 24.13 27.71
N GLY A 441 14.11 23.12 27.40
CA GLY A 441 13.63 21.74 27.28
C GLY A 441 12.96 21.33 28.59
N GLY A 442 11.81 20.68 28.50
CA GLY A 442 11.04 20.23 29.65
C GLY A 442 11.44 18.81 30.07
N VAL A 443 10.69 18.27 31.02
CA VAL A 443 10.79 16.85 31.38
C VAL A 443 10.07 16.02 30.31
N LEU A 444 10.65 14.88 29.92
CA LEU A 444 10.03 13.94 29.00
C LEU A 444 8.59 13.61 29.48
N ASN A 445 7.64 13.53 28.55
CA ASN A 445 6.22 13.27 28.82
C ASN A 445 5.50 14.31 29.69
N LYS A 446 6.04 15.52 29.82
CA LYS A 446 5.32 16.66 30.42
C LYS A 446 5.19 17.81 29.44
N ASP A 447 3.97 18.30 29.35
CA ASP A 447 3.61 19.50 28.61
C ASP A 447 4.32 20.73 29.16
N ARG A 448 4.93 21.51 28.27
CA ARG A 448 5.57 22.77 28.63
C ARG A 448 4.56 23.90 28.49
N ARG A 449 4.45 24.75 29.51
CA ARG A 449 3.49 25.85 29.55
C ARG A 449 4.18 27.19 29.36
N GLY A 450 3.60 28.03 28.54
CA GLY A 450 4.10 29.37 28.24
C GLY A 450 2.99 30.41 28.16
N LYS A 451 3.36 31.60 27.74
CA LYS A 451 2.42 32.67 27.39
C LYS A 451 2.73 33.23 26.01
N LEU A 452 1.68 33.45 25.24
CA LEU A 452 1.67 34.30 24.06
C LEU A 452 1.16 35.68 24.46
N LEU A 453 1.91 36.73 24.13
CA LEU A 453 1.51 38.12 24.26
C LEU A 453 1.28 38.70 22.86
N VAL A 454 0.11 39.29 22.65
CA VAL A 454 -0.27 39.94 21.38
C VAL A 454 -0.91 41.28 21.67
N GLU A 455 -0.57 42.27 20.85
CA GLU A 455 -1.11 43.63 20.95
C GLU A 455 -2.29 43.77 20.00
N ASP A 456 -3.40 44.34 20.48
CA ASP A 456 -4.55 44.65 19.63
C ASP A 456 -4.40 46.00 18.91
N ALA A 457 -5.35 46.31 18.02
CA ALA A 457 -5.35 47.57 17.27
C ALA A 457 -5.43 48.83 18.17
N GLY A 458 -5.86 48.68 19.43
CA GLY A 458 -5.90 49.74 20.44
C GLY A 458 -4.62 49.85 21.27
N GLY A 459 -3.60 49.05 20.99
CA GLY A 459 -2.34 49.02 21.74
C GLY A 459 -2.40 48.23 23.06
N THR A 460 -3.50 47.51 23.31
CA THR A 460 -3.63 46.71 24.54
C THR A 460 -2.98 45.35 24.36
N ILE A 461 -2.08 44.99 25.28
CA ILE A 461 -1.41 43.69 25.27
C ILE A 461 -2.30 42.64 25.96
N HIS A 462 -2.66 41.62 25.22
CA HIS A 462 -3.41 40.46 25.70
C HIS A 462 -2.48 39.26 25.91
N ALA A 463 -2.73 38.50 26.97
CA ALA A 463 -1.97 37.30 27.30
C ALA A 463 -2.83 36.04 27.15
N PHE A 464 -2.28 35.05 26.44
CA PHE A 464 -2.89 33.76 26.16
C PHE A 464 -2.02 32.63 26.70
N ASN A 465 -2.64 31.63 27.32
CA ASN A 465 -1.92 30.47 27.83
C ASN A 465 -1.67 29.46 26.69
N ILE A 466 -0.40 29.08 26.52
CA ILE A 466 0.04 28.17 25.46
C ILE A 466 0.74 26.94 26.04
N ILE A 467 0.70 25.84 25.29
CA ILE A 467 1.29 24.56 25.62
C ILE A 467 2.10 24.01 24.44
N ALA A 468 3.29 23.48 24.71
CA ALA A 468 4.02 22.64 23.78
C ALA A 468 4.08 21.21 24.32
N THR A 469 3.51 20.26 23.56
CA THR A 469 3.48 18.81 23.88
C THR A 469 4.76 18.10 23.41
N HIS A 470 5.83 18.85 23.18
CA HIS A 470 7.13 18.39 22.70
C HIS A 470 8.26 19.12 23.43
N GLN A 471 9.47 18.58 23.35
CA GLN A 471 10.62 19.09 24.09
C GLN A 471 11.52 20.06 23.30
N TYR A 472 11.30 20.20 21.98
CA TYR A 472 12.04 21.16 21.16
C TYR A 472 11.84 22.61 21.65
N PRO A 473 12.90 23.36 21.99
CA PRO A 473 12.77 24.67 22.65
C PRO A 473 12.21 25.74 21.71
N ILE A 474 11.44 26.66 22.30
CA ILE A 474 10.98 27.88 21.64
C ILE A 474 11.52 29.06 22.46
N PRO A 475 12.64 29.68 22.03
CA PRO A 475 13.25 30.78 22.75
C PRO A 475 12.26 31.92 23.03
N LYS A 476 12.57 32.72 24.04
CA LYS A 476 11.78 33.91 24.34
C LYS A 476 12.10 34.97 23.28
N ASP A 477 11.14 35.26 22.41
CA ASP A 477 11.30 36.22 21.32
C ASP A 477 9.92 36.63 20.75
N THR A 478 9.93 37.60 19.84
CA THR A 478 8.79 37.91 18.97
C THR A 478 8.86 37.08 17.71
N TYR A 479 7.75 36.46 17.34
CA TYR A 479 7.65 35.58 16.19
C TYR A 479 6.45 35.94 15.31
N THR A 480 6.54 35.52 14.06
CA THR A 480 5.40 35.40 13.16
C THR A 480 4.69 34.08 13.46
N LEU A 481 3.37 34.12 13.64
CA LEU A 481 2.57 32.97 14.03
C LEU A 481 1.52 32.67 12.98
N LEU A 482 1.42 31.41 12.57
CA LEU A 482 0.40 30.93 11.63
C LEU A 482 -0.56 29.97 12.34
N ALA A 483 -1.85 30.26 12.28
CA ALA A 483 -2.88 29.41 12.88
C ALA A 483 -3.17 28.18 12.02
N GLY A 484 -3.42 27.05 12.68
CA GLY A 484 -3.56 25.73 12.06
C GLY A 484 -5.00 25.23 11.88
N ASP A 485 -5.95 25.69 12.67
CA ASP A 485 -7.30 25.15 12.63
C ASP A 485 -8.37 26.23 12.85
N VAL A 486 -9.63 25.85 12.65
CA VAL A 486 -10.79 26.76 12.72
C VAL A 486 -10.91 27.42 14.09
N CYS A 487 -10.51 26.72 15.16
CA CYS A 487 -10.51 27.24 16.53
C CYS A 487 -9.22 27.98 16.88
N HIS A 488 -8.27 28.09 15.95
CA HIS A 488 -6.91 28.60 16.17
C HIS A 488 -6.21 27.89 17.35
N SER A 489 -6.44 26.59 17.54
CA SER A 489 -5.89 25.86 18.68
C SER A 489 -4.44 25.46 18.45
N HIS A 490 -4.02 25.16 17.21
CA HIS A 490 -2.63 24.89 16.82
C HIS A 490 -1.99 26.11 16.14
N TRP A 491 -0.73 26.38 16.46
CA TRP A 491 0.03 27.49 15.87
C TRP A 491 1.43 27.05 15.47
N VAL A 492 1.87 27.49 14.30
CA VAL A 492 3.28 27.41 13.89
C VAL A 492 3.98 28.68 14.29
N VAL A 493 5.08 28.54 15.00
CA VAL A 493 6.01 29.61 15.34
C VAL A 493 7.08 29.66 14.28
N GLY A 494 7.36 30.84 13.74
CA GLY A 494 8.41 31.02 12.76
C GLY A 494 8.83 32.46 12.60
N ARG A 495 9.64 32.69 11.57
CA ARG A 495 10.13 34.01 11.20
C ARG A 495 9.71 34.34 9.79
N ARG A 496 9.15 35.54 9.62
CA ARG A 496 8.96 36.16 8.32
C ARG A 496 10.33 36.53 7.74
N LEU A 497 10.58 36.08 6.52
CA LEU A 497 11.71 36.48 5.70
C LEU A 497 11.23 37.45 4.60
N SER A 498 12.15 37.96 3.79
CA SER A 498 11.81 38.79 2.62
C SER A 498 10.85 38.07 1.67
N GLU A 499 10.09 38.84 0.90
CA GLU A 499 9.20 38.32 -0.17
C GLU A 499 8.09 37.38 0.33
N GLY A 500 7.62 37.58 1.57
CA GLY A 500 6.50 36.80 2.12
C GLY A 500 6.86 35.36 2.51
N ARG A 501 8.16 35.03 2.51
CA ARG A 501 8.67 33.72 2.93
C ARG A 501 8.53 33.52 4.43
N PHE A 502 8.23 32.30 4.85
CA PHE A 502 8.06 31.91 6.24
C PHE A 502 8.96 30.73 6.57
N GLU A 503 9.88 30.94 7.51
CA GLU A 503 10.74 29.88 8.04
C GLU A 503 10.16 29.37 9.36
N LYS A 504 9.78 28.10 9.38
CA LYS A 504 9.28 27.43 10.57
C LYS A 504 10.38 27.29 11.62
N LEU A 505 10.03 27.59 12.87
CA LEU A 505 10.85 27.31 14.05
C LEU A 505 10.28 26.15 14.87
N SER A 506 8.98 26.19 15.20
CA SER A 506 8.33 25.13 15.99
C SER A 506 6.81 25.26 15.97
N VAL A 507 6.11 24.55 16.85
CA VAL A 507 4.64 24.63 16.99
C VAL A 507 4.25 24.76 18.47
N PHE A 508 3.07 25.30 18.74
CA PHE A 508 2.44 25.19 20.07
C PHE A 508 0.93 25.09 19.91
N LYS A 509 0.25 24.81 21.03
CA LYS A 509 -1.21 24.86 21.12
C LYS A 509 -1.65 25.91 22.14
N LEU A 510 -2.85 26.47 21.96
CA LEU A 510 -3.54 27.12 23.07
C LEU A 510 -4.03 26.04 24.04
N VAL A 511 -4.12 26.38 25.32
CA VAL A 511 -4.47 25.41 26.37
C VAL A 511 -5.88 24.81 26.20
N ASN A 512 -6.79 25.52 25.54
CA ASN A 512 -8.14 25.05 25.21
C ASN A 512 -8.77 25.92 24.10
N ASP A 513 -9.90 25.45 23.57
CA ASP A 513 -10.64 26.13 22.50
C ASP A 513 -11.20 27.50 22.93
N TYR A 514 -11.43 27.72 24.23
CA TYR A 514 -11.89 29.01 24.74
C TYR A 514 -10.85 30.11 24.55
N GLU A 515 -9.57 29.83 24.83
CA GLU A 515 -8.46 30.75 24.56
C GLU A 515 -8.33 31.00 23.04
N GLY A 516 -8.55 29.98 22.22
CA GLY A 516 -8.61 30.08 20.76
C GLY A 516 -9.69 31.03 20.26
N MET A 517 -10.93 30.86 20.73
CA MET A 517 -12.03 31.76 20.42
C MET A 517 -11.79 33.19 20.89
N LYS A 518 -11.17 33.37 22.07
CA LYS A 518 -10.83 34.69 22.57
C LYS A 518 -9.81 35.38 21.66
N LEU A 519 -8.76 34.68 21.25
CA LEU A 519 -7.75 35.21 20.33
C LEU A 519 -8.35 35.54 18.96
N TYR A 520 -9.20 34.65 18.44
CA TYR A 520 -9.92 34.89 17.19
C TYR A 520 -10.79 36.15 17.25
N LYS A 521 -11.57 36.32 18.33
CA LYS A 521 -12.43 37.50 18.53
C LYS A 521 -11.67 38.82 18.67
N LEU A 522 -10.39 38.79 19.05
CA LEU A 522 -9.57 40.00 19.06
C LEU A 522 -9.29 40.54 17.65
N GLY A 523 -9.45 39.73 16.60
CA GLY A 523 -9.26 40.18 15.22
C GLY A 523 -7.82 40.56 14.86
N VAL A 524 -6.84 40.12 15.65
CA VAL A 524 -5.40 40.45 15.45
C VAL A 524 -4.73 39.56 14.41
N ALA A 525 -5.37 38.47 14.01
CA ALA A 525 -4.87 37.56 12.99
C ALA A 525 -5.46 37.91 11.63
N GLU A 526 -4.61 38.16 10.63
CA GLU A 526 -5.02 38.46 9.27
C GLU A 526 -4.75 37.27 8.36
N LYS A 527 -5.69 36.97 7.46
CA LYS A 527 -5.49 35.91 6.46
C LYS A 527 -4.41 36.35 5.47
N ARG A 528 -3.30 35.61 5.40
CA ARG A 528 -2.16 35.92 4.53
C ARG A 528 -1.69 34.67 3.79
N LEU A 529 -1.20 34.87 2.56
CA LEU A 529 -0.49 33.84 1.81
C LEU A 529 0.97 33.81 2.25
N ASN A 530 1.48 32.62 2.60
CA ASN A 530 2.83 32.43 3.12
C ASN A 530 3.59 31.45 2.21
N ILE A 531 4.80 31.81 1.79
CA ILE A 531 5.68 30.93 1.04
C ILE A 531 6.54 30.15 2.02
N LEU A 532 6.34 28.83 2.12
CA LEU A 532 7.01 27.99 3.10
C LEU A 532 8.40 27.58 2.63
N VAL A 533 9.40 27.74 3.51
CA VAL A 533 10.81 27.42 3.26
C VAL A 533 11.18 26.04 3.79
#